data_AF-A0A7S0BB40-F1
#
_entry.id   AF-A0A7S0BB40-F1
#
_cell.length_a   1.000
_cell.length_b   1.000
_cell.length_c   1.000
_cell.angle_alpha   90.00
_cell.angle_beta   90.00
_cell.angle_gamma   90.00
#
_symmetry.space_group_name_H-M   'P 1'
#
loop_
_entity.id
_entity.type
_entity.pdbx_description
1 polymer ?
#
loop_
_entity_poly.entity_id
_entity_poly.type
_entity_poly.pdbx_seq_one_letter_code
_entity_poly.pdbx_strand_id
1 'polypeptide(L)'
;KLKFRMNGITYLKSKASKAVVTGGDRCRVDLDVAGGAVFEGGSSLDFELCKAGFWGKSTTLASCQVPLKQALLSLTVGSNQGSAWNLTLWAAGAPDKALGCLAAEVCARTMRLRAAGGTGALRALAVPEPPQVLGNNSAIGLIAYDRAC
;
A
#
# COMPACT_ATOMS: atom_id res chain seq x y z
N LYS A 1 7.28 11.34 -2.24
CA LYS A 1 6.37 10.41 -2.97
C LYS A 1 6.17 9.17 -2.11
N LEU A 2 4.99 8.58 -2.11
CA LEU A 2 4.72 7.33 -1.43
C LEU A 2 4.77 6.17 -2.44
N LYS A 3 5.28 5.02 -2.02
CA LYS A 3 5.08 3.75 -2.70
C LYS A 3 4.37 2.79 -1.76
N PHE A 4 3.41 2.06 -2.29
CA PHE A 4 2.85 0.88 -1.66
C PHE A 4 3.43 -0.35 -2.35
N ARG A 5 3.96 -1.26 -1.54
CA ARG A 5 4.64 -2.46 -1.98
C ARG A 5 4.16 -3.66 -1.21
N MET A 6 4.38 -4.81 -1.81
CA MET A 6 4.11 -6.10 -1.20
C MET A 6 4.97 -7.13 -1.92
N ASN A 7 5.60 -8.03 -1.16
CA ASN A 7 6.55 -9.02 -1.68
C ASN A 7 7.63 -8.40 -2.60
N GLY A 8 8.13 -7.21 -2.24
CA GLY A 8 9.15 -6.50 -3.03
C GLY A 8 8.64 -5.81 -4.30
N ILE A 9 7.38 -5.96 -4.68
CA ILE A 9 6.80 -5.36 -5.89
C ILE A 9 6.07 -4.08 -5.56
N THR A 10 6.22 -3.05 -6.40
CA THR A 10 5.50 -1.77 -6.24
C THR A 10 4.18 -1.83 -6.97
N TYR A 11 3.09 -1.72 -6.23
CA TYR A 11 1.73 -1.75 -6.79
C TYR A 11 1.19 -0.35 -7.03
N LEU A 12 1.40 0.55 -6.07
CA LEU A 12 0.95 1.92 -6.18
C LEU A 12 2.10 2.87 -5.87
N LYS A 13 2.08 4.00 -6.56
CA LYS A 13 3.06 5.06 -6.38
C LYS A 13 2.39 6.40 -6.58
N SER A 14 2.48 7.27 -5.58
CA SER A 14 2.01 8.64 -5.72
C SER A 14 2.90 9.43 -6.66
N LYS A 15 2.36 10.53 -7.19
CA LYS A 15 3.18 11.60 -7.76
C LYS A 15 4.14 12.15 -6.69
N ALA A 16 5.26 12.71 -7.13
CA ALA A 16 6.09 13.49 -6.22
C ALA A 16 5.34 14.76 -5.83
N SER A 17 5.23 15.00 -4.53
CA SER A 17 4.61 16.20 -3.97
C SER A 17 5.63 16.89 -3.06
N LYS A 18 5.55 18.22 -3.00
CA LYS A 18 6.36 19.02 -2.08
C LYS A 18 5.75 18.91 -0.68
N ALA A 19 6.61 18.89 0.34
CA ALA A 19 6.14 19.04 1.71
C ALA A 19 5.63 20.48 1.91
N VAL A 20 4.48 20.60 2.56
CA VAL A 20 3.88 21.87 2.96
C VAL A 20 4.15 22.03 4.44
N VAL A 21 4.84 23.11 4.82
CA VAL A 21 5.02 23.47 6.22
C VAL A 21 3.72 24.10 6.71
N THR A 22 3.10 23.46 7.68
CA THR A 22 1.98 24.00 8.46
C THR A 22 2.57 24.67 9.72
N GLY A 23 1.90 25.70 10.26
CA GLY A 23 2.40 26.41 11.44
C GLY A 23 2.78 25.47 12.60
N GLY A 24 3.82 25.82 13.36
CA GLY A 24 4.30 25.05 14.51
C GLY A 24 5.19 23.84 14.17
N ASP A 25 6.15 24.00 13.25
CA ASP A 25 7.15 23.00 12.84
C ASP A 25 6.59 21.68 12.28
N ARG A 26 5.30 21.65 11.93
CA ARG A 26 4.65 20.48 11.34
C ARG A 26 4.74 20.54 9.82
N CYS A 27 5.12 19.44 9.20
CA CYS A 27 5.09 19.30 7.74
C CYS A 27 4.03 18.27 7.34
N ARG A 28 3.27 18.55 6.29
CA ARG A 28 2.41 17.57 5.63
C ARG A 28 2.85 17.32 4.20
N VAL A 29 2.63 16.12 3.70
CA VAL A 29 2.78 15.81 2.28
C VAL A 29 1.45 15.26 1.80
N ASP A 30 0.78 16.01 0.93
CA ASP A 30 -0.46 15.54 0.33
C ASP A 30 -0.12 14.49 -0.74
N LEU A 31 -0.64 13.29 -0.53
CA LEU A 31 -0.43 12.14 -1.42
C LEU A 31 -1.67 11.95 -2.29
N ASP A 32 -1.51 12.13 -3.59
CA ASP A 32 -2.49 11.84 -4.63
C ASP A 32 -2.27 10.40 -5.10
N VAL A 33 -2.75 9.43 -4.33
CA VAL A 33 -2.71 8.01 -4.72
C VAL A 33 -3.96 7.30 -4.22
N ALA A 34 -4.69 6.73 -5.17
CA ALA A 34 -5.74 5.75 -4.98
C ALA A 34 -5.51 4.65 -6.01
N GLY A 35 -5.95 3.43 -5.73
CA GLY A 35 -5.76 2.31 -6.64
C GLY A 35 -6.03 1.00 -5.94
N GLY A 36 -5.73 -0.12 -6.59
CA GLY A 36 -5.97 -1.43 -5.99
C GLY A 36 -4.90 -2.42 -6.37
N ALA A 37 -4.80 -3.47 -5.57
CA ALA A 37 -3.93 -4.60 -5.81
C ALA A 37 -4.71 -5.90 -5.61
N VAL A 38 -4.46 -6.87 -6.48
CA VAL A 38 -4.83 -8.26 -6.22
C VAL A 38 -3.71 -8.89 -5.44
N PHE A 39 -4.09 -9.52 -4.34
CA PHE A 39 -3.19 -10.26 -3.49
C PHE A 39 -3.31 -11.76 -3.77
N GLU A 40 -2.16 -12.39 -3.96
CA GLU A 40 -1.99 -13.85 -3.95
C GLU A 40 -0.69 -14.18 -3.21
N GLY A 41 -0.78 -14.45 -1.91
CA GLY A 41 0.37 -14.78 -1.06
C GLY A 41 1.23 -13.57 -0.64
N GLY A 42 1.78 -13.61 0.58
CA GLY A 42 2.55 -12.51 1.20
C GLY A 42 2.18 -12.28 2.68
N SER A 43 3.06 -11.61 3.42
CA SER A 43 2.93 -11.44 4.89
C SER A 43 2.65 -10.01 5.34
N SER A 44 3.03 -8.99 4.56
CA SER A 44 2.93 -7.58 4.93
C SER A 44 2.55 -6.66 3.76
N LEU A 45 1.90 -5.56 4.12
CA LEU A 45 1.71 -4.37 3.32
C LEU A 45 2.84 -3.40 3.67
N ASP A 46 3.68 -3.06 2.69
CA ASP A 46 4.82 -2.18 2.90
C ASP A 46 4.54 -0.80 2.31
N PHE A 47 4.81 0.25 3.09
CA PHE A 47 4.71 1.63 2.63
C PHE A 47 6.08 2.28 2.72
N GLU A 48 6.53 2.90 1.63
CA GLU A 48 7.80 3.63 1.56
C GLU A 48 7.56 5.09 1.23
N LEU A 49 8.00 5.98 2.11
CA LEU A 49 8.16 7.40 1.80
C LEU A 49 9.52 7.59 1.11
N CYS A 50 9.50 8.02 -0.15
CA CYS A 50 10.73 8.26 -0.91
C CYS A 50 10.93 9.74 -1.24
N LYS A 51 12.20 10.16 -1.23
CA LYS A 51 12.67 11.39 -1.88
C LYS A 51 12.75 11.15 -3.39
N ALA A 52 12.18 12.07 -4.17
CA ALA A 52 12.39 12.07 -5.62
C ALA A 52 13.83 12.52 -5.91
N GLY A 53 14.54 11.77 -6.74
CA GLY A 53 15.89 12.11 -7.19
C GLY A 53 15.92 12.52 -8.66
N PHE A 54 17.10 12.92 -9.12
CA PHE A 54 17.38 13.23 -10.51
C PHE A 54 17.34 11.94 -11.36
N TRP A 55 16.79 12.00 -12.58
CA TRP A 55 16.70 10.87 -13.53
C TRP A 55 15.89 9.67 -13.03
N GLY A 56 14.76 9.93 -12.36
CA GLY A 56 13.79 8.90 -11.99
C GLY A 56 14.20 8.00 -10.81
N LYS A 57 15.47 8.06 -10.38
CA LYS A 57 15.92 7.41 -9.14
C LYS A 57 15.22 8.00 -7.94
N SER A 58 15.00 7.19 -6.93
CA SER A 58 14.46 7.66 -5.65
C SER A 58 14.99 6.86 -4.50
N THR A 59 15.22 7.56 -3.41
CA THR A 59 15.75 7.01 -2.17
C THR A 59 14.64 6.92 -1.16
N THR A 60 14.50 5.76 -0.51
CA THR A 60 13.59 5.58 0.62
C THR A 60 14.12 6.38 1.81
N LEU A 61 13.27 7.24 2.37
CA LEU A 61 13.56 8.02 3.56
C LEU A 61 13.01 7.32 4.80
N ALA A 62 11.78 6.82 4.68
CA ALA A 62 11.07 6.17 5.75
C ALA A 62 10.21 5.02 5.23
N SER A 63 9.90 4.05 6.08
CA SER A 63 8.97 2.98 5.76
C SER A 63 8.15 2.55 6.97
N CYS A 64 7.05 1.88 6.69
CA CYS A 64 6.29 1.13 7.67
C CYS A 64 5.75 -0.16 7.03
N GLN A 65 5.49 -1.15 7.87
CA GLN A 65 4.94 -2.42 7.46
C GLN A 65 3.72 -2.73 8.30
N VAL A 66 2.67 -3.22 7.65
CA VAL A 66 1.45 -3.69 8.30
C VAL A 66 1.30 -5.17 7.98
N PRO A 67 1.28 -6.06 8.99
CA PRO A 67 0.99 -7.46 8.75
C PRO A 67 -0.35 -7.62 8.03
N LEU A 68 -0.37 -8.34 6.92
CA LEU A 68 -1.59 -8.49 6.12
C LEU A 68 -2.72 -9.10 6.94
N LYS A 69 -2.41 -10.05 7.83
CA LYS A 69 -3.39 -10.63 8.75
C LYS A 69 -4.09 -9.55 9.58
N GLN A 70 -3.36 -8.55 10.08
CA GLN A 70 -3.94 -7.46 10.84
C GLN A 70 -4.81 -6.57 9.96
N ALA A 71 -4.35 -6.29 8.73
CA ALA A 71 -5.14 -5.55 7.75
C ALA A 71 -6.47 -6.27 7.45
N LEU A 72 -6.43 -7.57 7.18
CA LEU A 72 -7.62 -8.37 6.88
C LEU A 72 -8.55 -8.54 8.08
N LEU A 73 -8.02 -8.64 9.31
CA LEU A 73 -8.85 -8.76 10.51
C LEU A 73 -9.63 -7.48 10.82
N SER A 74 -9.12 -6.31 10.43
CA SER A 74 -9.87 -5.06 10.56
C SER A 74 -10.99 -4.92 9.53
N LEU A 75 -11.06 -5.82 8.55
CA LEU A 75 -11.99 -5.75 7.44
C LEU A 75 -13.20 -6.62 7.72
N THR A 76 -14.37 -5.98 7.74
CA THR A 76 -15.63 -6.72 7.83
C THR A 76 -15.94 -7.33 6.48
N VAL A 77 -15.94 -8.66 6.40
CA VAL A 77 -16.20 -9.42 5.16
C VAL A 77 -17.55 -8.99 4.56
N GLY A 78 -17.52 -8.49 3.33
CA GLY A 78 -18.72 -8.01 2.61
C GLY A 78 -19.07 -6.54 2.83
N SER A 79 -18.35 -5.82 3.70
CA SER A 79 -18.45 -4.38 3.80
C SER A 79 -17.53 -3.70 2.77
N ASN A 80 -17.97 -2.56 2.22
CA ASN A 80 -17.11 -1.67 1.44
C ASN A 80 -16.41 -0.63 2.33
N GLN A 81 -16.52 -0.75 3.67
CA GLN A 81 -15.91 0.22 4.57
C GLN A 81 -14.43 -0.09 4.73
N GLY A 82 -13.61 0.91 4.38
CA GLY A 82 -12.20 0.91 4.71
C GLY A 82 -11.98 1.03 6.21
N SER A 83 -10.83 0.58 6.66
CA SER A 83 -10.29 0.97 7.96
C SER A 83 -9.33 2.12 7.73
N ALA A 84 -9.43 3.19 8.55
CA ALA A 84 -8.44 4.27 8.58
C ALA A 84 -7.32 3.93 9.55
N TRP A 85 -6.08 4.05 9.09
CA TRP A 85 -4.87 3.68 9.82
C TRP A 85 -3.95 4.88 9.92
N ASN A 86 -3.38 5.09 11.11
CA ASN A 86 -2.30 6.02 11.36
C ASN A 86 -1.03 5.22 11.57
N LEU A 87 -0.20 5.13 10.53
CA LEU A 87 1.00 4.30 10.50
C LEU A 87 2.24 5.15 10.77
N THR A 88 3.01 4.81 11.79
CA THR A 88 4.29 5.48 12.05
C THR A 88 5.30 5.08 10.99
N LEU A 89 5.89 6.07 10.31
CA LEU A 89 6.97 5.89 9.34
C LEU A 89 8.32 6.00 10.06
N TRP A 90 9.12 4.95 9.98
CA TRP A 90 10.43 4.83 10.60
C TRP A 90 11.54 5.13 9.61
N ALA A 91 12.62 5.80 10.04
CA ALA A 91 13.71 6.17 9.15
C ALA A 91 14.44 4.92 8.60
N ALA A 92 14.68 4.89 7.29
CA ALA A 92 15.31 3.74 6.63
C ALA A 92 16.74 3.45 7.12
N GLY A 93 17.44 4.46 7.67
CA GLY A 93 18.78 4.30 8.25
C GLY A 93 18.83 4.37 9.79
N ALA A 94 17.68 4.50 10.45
CA ALA A 94 17.58 4.60 11.90
C ALA A 94 16.21 4.06 12.35
N PRO A 95 16.07 2.74 12.57
CA PRO A 95 14.77 2.10 12.77
C PRO A 95 14.04 2.61 14.02
N ASP A 96 14.76 3.12 15.01
CA ASP A 96 14.18 3.68 16.24
C ASP A 96 13.75 5.15 16.10
N LYS A 97 13.97 5.76 14.93
CA LYS A 97 13.65 7.16 14.67
C LYS A 97 12.37 7.27 13.84
N ALA A 98 11.28 7.66 14.48
CA ALA A 98 10.06 8.05 13.79
C ALA A 98 10.29 9.34 12.98
N LEU A 99 9.92 9.32 11.69
CA LEU A 99 10.00 10.48 10.80
C LEU A 99 8.64 11.12 10.51
N GLY A 100 7.55 10.41 10.79
CA GLY A 100 6.21 10.94 10.59
C GLY A 100 5.12 9.89 10.74
N CYS A 101 3.90 10.30 10.40
CA CYS A 101 2.73 9.43 10.39
C CYS A 101 2.12 9.43 8.98
N LEU A 102 1.76 8.26 8.49
CA LEU A 102 1.01 8.05 7.27
C LEU A 102 -0.44 7.75 7.65
N ALA A 103 -1.36 8.64 7.28
CA ALA A 103 -2.78 8.33 7.27
C ALA A 103 -3.11 7.54 6.00
N ALA A 104 -3.52 6.28 6.15
CA ALA A 104 -3.89 5.39 5.06
C ALA A 104 -5.26 4.78 5.32
N GLU A 105 -6.14 4.78 4.33
CA GLU A 105 -7.38 4.03 4.38
C GLU A 105 -7.19 2.75 3.58
N VAL A 106 -7.37 1.58 4.20
CA VAL A 106 -7.21 0.29 3.53
C VAL A 106 -8.57 -0.40 3.51
N CYS A 107 -9.06 -0.74 2.31
CA CYS A 107 -10.29 -1.50 2.13
C CYS A 107 -9.96 -2.80 1.39
N ALA A 108 -10.40 -3.95 1.93
CA ALA A 108 -10.42 -5.19 1.17
C ALA A 108 -11.85 -5.63 0.87
N ARG A 109 -11.99 -6.20 -0.31
CA ARG A 109 -13.21 -6.81 -0.77
C ARG A 109 -12.91 -8.22 -1.26
N THR A 110 -13.57 -9.18 -0.66
CA THR A 110 -13.62 -10.55 -1.19
C THR A 110 -14.74 -10.61 -2.22
N MET A 111 -14.41 -11.05 -3.44
CA MET A 111 -15.39 -11.28 -4.49
C MET A 111 -14.99 -12.50 -5.30
N ARG A 112 -15.97 -13.15 -5.93
CA ARG A 112 -15.67 -14.20 -6.92
C ARG A 112 -14.91 -13.55 -8.08
N LEU A 113 -13.87 -14.22 -8.58
CA LEU A 113 -13.05 -13.67 -9.66
C LEU A 113 -13.88 -13.25 -10.88
N ARG A 114 -14.91 -14.03 -11.24
CA ARG A 114 -15.85 -13.69 -12.32
C ARG A 114 -16.51 -12.33 -12.11
N ALA A 115 -16.90 -12.02 -10.87
CA ALA A 115 -17.51 -10.73 -10.51
C ALA A 115 -16.50 -9.58 -10.51
N ALA A 116 -15.20 -9.87 -10.40
CA ALA A 116 -14.13 -8.88 -10.53
C ALA A 116 -13.78 -8.53 -12.00
N GLY A 117 -14.40 -9.18 -12.99
CA GLY A 117 -14.02 -9.10 -14.40
C GLY A 117 -13.33 -10.36 -14.94
N GLY A 118 -13.34 -11.46 -14.17
CA GLY A 118 -12.82 -12.76 -14.58
C GLY A 118 -11.32 -12.76 -14.81
N THR A 119 -10.87 -13.53 -15.80
CA THR A 119 -9.47 -13.57 -16.22
C THR A 119 -8.99 -12.24 -16.79
N GLY A 120 -9.90 -11.40 -17.33
CA GLY A 120 -9.57 -10.05 -17.79
C GLY A 120 -9.09 -9.15 -16.65
N ALA A 121 -9.68 -9.28 -15.46
CA ALA A 121 -9.25 -8.57 -14.26
C ALA A 121 -7.85 -8.99 -13.80
N LEU A 122 -7.55 -10.30 -13.85
CA LEU A 122 -6.20 -10.82 -13.58
C LEU A 122 -5.16 -10.32 -14.58
N ARG A 123 -5.56 -10.06 -15.83
CA ARG A 123 -4.65 -9.51 -16.86
C ARG A 123 -4.45 -8.01 -16.74
N ALA A 124 -5.50 -7.28 -16.33
CA ALA A 124 -5.48 -5.83 -16.19
C ALA A 124 -4.74 -5.37 -14.93
N LEU A 125 -4.77 -6.21 -13.89
CA LEU A 125 -3.99 -6.02 -12.68
C LEU A 125 -2.63 -6.65 -12.93
N ALA A 126 -1.54 -5.90 -12.74
CA ALA A 126 -0.21 -6.47 -12.79
C ALA A 126 -0.09 -7.48 -11.66
N VAL A 127 -0.37 -8.75 -11.95
CA VAL A 127 -0.11 -9.85 -11.03
C VAL A 127 1.41 -9.93 -10.96
N PRO A 128 2.02 -9.76 -9.77
CA PRO A 128 3.38 -10.17 -9.54
C PRO A 128 3.70 -11.48 -10.24
N GLU A 129 4.92 -11.65 -10.74
CA GLU A 129 5.40 -13.01 -10.85
C GLU A 129 5.28 -13.66 -9.47
N PRO A 130 4.56 -14.79 -9.34
CA PRO A 130 4.45 -15.46 -8.07
C PRO A 130 5.87 -15.75 -7.57
N PRO A 131 6.17 -15.49 -6.28
CA PRO A 131 7.44 -15.94 -5.73
C PRO A 131 7.56 -17.43 -6.03
N GLN A 132 8.72 -17.89 -6.50
CA GLN A 132 8.94 -19.31 -6.76
C GLN A 132 8.86 -20.08 -5.43
N VAL A 133 7.64 -20.45 -5.03
CA VAL A 133 7.37 -21.18 -3.80
C VAL A 133 6.71 -22.49 -4.20
N LEU A 134 7.41 -23.57 -3.86
CA LEU A 134 6.94 -24.94 -3.92
C LEU A 134 5.71 -25.09 -3.02
N GLY A 135 4.55 -25.31 -3.63
CA GLY A 135 3.43 -26.01 -3.00
C GLY A 135 2.37 -25.18 -2.29
N ASN A 136 1.14 -25.37 -2.78
CA ASN A 136 -0.16 -25.31 -2.10
C ASN A 136 -0.96 -23.99 -2.10
N ASN A 137 -1.73 -23.84 -3.19
CA ASN A 137 -3.13 -23.43 -3.34
C ASN A 137 -3.77 -22.36 -2.42
N SER A 138 -4.00 -21.20 -3.06
CA SER A 138 -5.22 -20.36 -3.08
C SER A 138 -5.61 -19.50 -1.87
N ALA A 139 -5.54 -18.17 -2.06
CA ALA A 139 -6.63 -17.22 -1.77
C ALA A 139 -6.37 -15.87 -2.49
N ILE A 140 -7.36 -15.38 -3.24
CA ILE A 140 -7.33 -14.09 -3.95
C ILE A 140 -8.14 -13.07 -3.16
N GLY A 141 -7.47 -12.04 -2.62
CA GLY A 141 -8.09 -10.88 -1.98
C GLY A 141 -7.87 -9.62 -2.82
N LEU A 142 -8.92 -8.85 -3.09
CA LEU A 142 -8.81 -7.55 -3.76
C LEU A 142 -8.77 -6.46 -2.68
N ILE A 143 -7.69 -5.67 -2.63
CA ILE A 143 -7.63 -4.45 -1.81
C ILE A 143 -7.81 -3.27 -2.76
N ALA A 144 -8.90 -2.51 -2.59
CA ALA A 144 -9.19 -1.31 -3.38
C ALA A 144 -9.17 -0.11 -2.44
N TYR A 145 -8.40 0.90 -2.80
CA TYR A 145 -8.30 2.17 -2.09
C TYR A 145 -9.19 3.19 -2.82
N ASP A 146 -10.20 3.69 -2.14
CA ASP A 146 -11.00 4.85 -2.58
C ASP A 146 -10.59 6.07 -1.73
N ARG A 147 -10.68 7.26 -2.31
CA ARG A 147 -10.59 8.52 -1.56
C ARG A 147 -11.74 9.39 -2.01
N ALA A 148 -12.88 9.27 -1.31
CA ALA A 148 -13.96 10.24 -1.36
C ALA A 148 -13.99 11.00 -0.03
N CYS A 149 -13.46 12.22 -0.02
CA CYS A 149 -13.88 13.31 0.85
C CYS A 149 -13.83 14.59 0.01
#